data_AF-A0A0A0UUJ3-F1
#
_entry.id   AF-A0A0A0UUJ3-F1
#
_cell.length_a   1.000
_cell.length_b   1.000
_cell.length_c   1.000
_cell.angle_alpha   90.00
_cell.angle_beta   90.00
_cell.angle_gamma   90.00
#
_symmetry.space_group_name_H-M   'P 1'
#
loop_
_entity.id
_entity.type
_entity.pdbx_description
1 polymer ?
#
loop_
_entity_poly.entity_id
_entity_poly.type
_entity_poly.pdbx_seq_one_letter_code
_entity_poly.pdbx_strand_id
1 'polypeptide(L)'
;MHRRINKPVKILIAILAVIALVGGIIGWSLWRQHVTVEEQAQEQTKQSQQREKKTTKKKNTKQAVLTDEQKQQHIDLATQFELKARTWGTDPGTDIMGLSKQDAQTVVDSLRTPDFDANPLADLIGFTIDANEGPDAPSVLCEQNLQNGCSQYPTMKDWWRAEALASGSKWTDGPHVTINDNSTIHVTGTVRTILVQDTDTFNNGTYYAITPAWRDYQIDDTLTVENGKISRILSSGSNDWWLNPWLEHWNTRMADSLANGERKSVPVNGKPAMNLSHYGVAPMLKGPATQGDLDGKVDWSLWSDIPMQAPNSELDALTQECIAKYGDQCPYA
;
A
#
# COMPACT_ATOMS: atom_id res chain seq x y z
N MET A 1 -25.56 -8.32 58.57
CA MET A 1 -26.23 -9.17 57.56
C MET A 1 -25.38 -9.20 56.29
N HIS A 2 -24.43 -10.14 56.19
CA HIS A 2 -23.54 -10.28 55.03
C HIS A 2 -24.20 -11.16 53.96
N ARG A 3 -24.58 -10.57 52.82
CA ARG A 3 -25.06 -11.32 51.65
C ARG A 3 -23.88 -12.08 51.02
N ARG A 4 -23.91 -13.41 51.09
CA ARG A 4 -22.99 -14.28 50.35
C ARG A 4 -23.30 -14.20 48.86
N ILE A 5 -22.38 -13.63 48.09
CA ILE A 5 -22.43 -13.65 46.62
C ILE A 5 -22.00 -15.06 46.16
N ASN A 6 -22.88 -15.73 45.40
CA ASN A 6 -22.70 -17.08 44.88
C ASN A 6 -21.44 -17.20 44.01
N LYS A 7 -20.67 -18.29 44.17
CA LYS A 7 -19.42 -18.61 43.44
C LYS A 7 -19.46 -18.33 41.91
N PRO A 8 -20.53 -18.62 41.14
CA PRO A 8 -20.58 -18.28 39.71
C PRO A 8 -20.49 -16.76 39.41
N VAL A 9 -21.00 -15.90 40.30
CA VAL A 9 -20.98 -14.44 40.11
C VAL A 9 -19.57 -13.88 40.34
N LYS A 10 -18.78 -14.49 41.23
CA LYS A 10 -17.37 -14.10 41.43
C LYS A 10 -16.49 -14.44 40.22
N ILE A 11 -16.78 -15.55 39.54
CA ILE A 11 -16.07 -15.96 38.32
C ILE A 11 -16.41 -15.01 37.16
N LEU A 12 -17.68 -14.62 37.00
CA LEU A 12 -18.09 -13.67 35.97
C LEU A 12 -17.45 -12.28 36.15
N ILE A 13 -17.37 -11.78 37.40
CA ILE A 13 -16.71 -10.51 37.72
C ILE A 13 -15.20 -10.58 37.46
N ALA A 14 -14.56 -11.72 37.75
CA ALA A 14 -13.15 -11.92 37.45
C ALA A 14 -12.88 -11.94 35.94
N ILE A 15 -13.74 -12.58 35.14
CA ILE A 15 -13.61 -12.60 33.67
C ILE A 15 -13.78 -11.19 33.09
N LEU A 16 -14.78 -10.43 33.54
CA LEU A 16 -14.99 -9.05 33.08
C LEU A 16 -13.83 -8.12 33.48
N ALA A 17 -13.23 -8.31 34.65
CA ALA A 17 -12.04 -7.57 35.07
C ALA A 17 -10.81 -7.89 34.20
N VAL A 18 -10.64 -9.15 33.79
CA VAL A 18 -9.56 -9.57 32.88
C VAL A 18 -9.77 -9.00 31.47
N ILE A 19 -11.00 -9.00 30.95
CA ILE A 19 -11.31 -8.42 29.63
C ILE A 19 -11.05 -6.90 29.63
N ALA A 20 -11.42 -6.19 30.70
CA ALA A 20 -11.12 -4.76 30.83
C ALA A 20 -9.61 -4.48 30.93
N LEU A 21 -8.84 -5.35 31.60
CA LEU A 21 -7.39 -5.25 31.67
C LEU A 21 -6.73 -5.51 30.31
N VAL A 22 -7.17 -6.53 29.58
CA VAL A 22 -6.64 -6.85 28.24
C VAL A 22 -7.01 -5.75 27.23
N GLY A 23 -8.24 -5.23 27.26
CA GLY A 23 -8.65 -4.09 26.44
C GLY A 23 -7.88 -2.81 26.75
N GLY A 24 -7.58 -2.56 28.04
CA GLY A 24 -6.73 -1.46 28.47
C GLY A 24 -5.29 -1.58 27.99
N ILE A 25 -4.71 -2.79 28.00
CA ILE A 25 -3.35 -3.04 27.50
C ILE A 25 -3.27 -2.85 25.98
N ILE A 26 -4.24 -3.36 25.22
CA ILE A 26 -4.28 -3.20 23.75
C ILE A 26 -4.51 -1.74 23.36
N GLY A 27 -5.41 -1.03 24.05
CA GLY A 27 -5.61 0.41 23.85
C GLY A 27 -4.35 1.22 24.19
N TRP A 28 -3.61 0.83 25.22
CA TRP A 28 -2.37 1.50 25.62
C TRP A 28 -1.20 1.20 24.69
N SER A 29 -1.11 -0.01 24.10
CA SER A 29 -0.09 -0.34 23.09
C SER A 29 -0.32 0.39 21.77
N LEU A 30 -1.58 0.50 21.32
CA LEU A 30 -1.93 1.25 20.11
C LEU A 30 -1.71 2.76 20.31
N TRP A 31 -2.06 3.31 21.48
CA TRP A 31 -1.79 4.70 21.81
C TRP A 31 -0.29 4.98 21.93
N ARG A 32 0.49 4.09 22.56
CA ARG A 32 1.96 4.22 22.59
C ARG A 32 2.55 4.23 21.19
N GLN A 33 2.16 3.30 20.32
CA GLN A 33 2.69 3.26 18.95
C GLN A 33 2.39 4.56 18.19
N HIS A 34 1.19 5.12 18.35
CA HIS A 34 0.85 6.39 17.73
C HIS A 34 1.67 7.57 18.29
N VAL A 35 1.86 7.64 19.61
CA VAL A 35 2.67 8.70 20.25
C VAL A 35 4.15 8.60 19.86
N THR A 36 4.68 7.38 19.78
CA THR A 36 6.10 7.17 19.44
C THR A 36 6.37 7.56 17.97
N VAL A 37 5.42 7.33 17.07
CA VAL A 37 5.51 7.75 15.66
C VAL A 37 5.43 9.27 15.51
N GLU A 38 4.54 9.94 16.27
CA GLU A 38 4.48 11.41 16.27
C GLU A 38 5.74 12.05 16.88
N GLU A 39 6.30 11.46 17.94
CA GLU A 39 7.57 11.89 18.51
C GLU A 39 8.73 11.70 17.53
N GLN A 40 8.79 10.57 16.82
CA GLN A 40 9.81 10.32 15.80
C GLN A 40 9.68 11.26 14.60
N ALA A 41 8.45 11.55 14.14
CA ALA A 41 8.21 12.54 13.08
C ALA A 41 8.59 13.96 13.53
N GLN A 42 8.30 14.32 14.79
CA GLN A 42 8.70 15.61 15.36
C GLN A 42 10.22 15.70 15.62
N GLU A 43 10.88 14.62 16.02
CA GLU A 43 12.34 14.57 16.18
C GLU A 43 13.08 14.60 14.85
N GLN A 44 12.60 13.90 13.82
CA GLN A 44 13.13 14.01 12.45
C GLN A 44 12.95 15.44 11.91
N THR A 45 11.79 16.07 12.14
CA THR A 45 11.56 17.46 11.75
C THR A 45 12.48 18.43 12.51
N LYS A 46 12.69 18.23 13.82
CA LYS A 46 13.62 19.03 14.64
C LYS A 46 15.09 18.82 14.26
N GLN A 47 15.51 17.59 13.94
CA GLN A 47 16.86 17.29 13.47
C GLN A 47 17.11 17.89 12.07
N SER A 48 16.10 17.91 11.22
CA SER A 48 16.15 18.54 9.89
C SER A 48 16.30 20.06 10.00
N GLN A 49 15.53 20.71 10.88
CA GLN A 49 15.62 22.14 11.17
C GLN A 49 16.91 22.53 11.91
N GLN A 50 17.45 21.66 12.78
CA GLN A 50 18.74 21.90 13.45
C GLN A 50 19.95 21.70 12.52
N ARG A 51 19.88 20.75 11.58
CA ARG A 51 20.84 20.65 10.46
C ARG A 51 20.80 21.95 9.66
N GLU A 52 19.62 22.46 9.34
CA GLU A 52 19.44 23.73 8.62
C GLU A 52 20.15 24.91 9.29
N LYS A 53 19.99 25.07 10.62
CA LYS A 53 20.67 26.14 11.40
C LYS A 53 22.19 25.99 11.49
N LYS A 54 22.73 24.77 11.38
CA LYS A 54 24.18 24.53 11.37
C LYS A 54 24.80 24.75 9.99
N THR A 55 24.05 24.56 8.90
CA THR A 55 24.54 24.80 7.53
C THR A 55 24.51 26.28 7.13
N THR A 56 23.64 27.12 7.72
CA THR A 56 23.54 28.56 7.38
C THR A 56 24.74 29.41 7.84
N LYS A 57 25.70 28.86 8.60
CA LYS A 57 26.90 29.59 9.05
C LYS A 57 28.12 29.47 8.12
N LYS A 58 27.95 29.05 6.86
CA LYS A 58 29.02 29.07 5.84
C LYS A 58 28.67 29.97 4.64
N LYS A 59 29.41 31.09 4.58
CA LYS A 59 29.70 31.97 3.43
C LYS A 59 28.52 32.47 2.60
N ASN A 60 28.21 33.76 2.78
CA ASN A 60 27.70 34.64 1.73
C ASN A 60 28.69 34.69 0.56
N THR A 61 28.65 33.68 -0.30
CA THR A 61 29.16 33.76 -1.66
C THR A 61 27.91 33.99 -2.50
N LYS A 62 27.86 35.09 -3.28
CA LYS A 62 26.81 35.27 -4.30
C LYS A 62 26.76 33.97 -5.11
N GLN A 63 25.67 33.22 -4.99
CA GLN A 63 25.48 31.99 -5.73
C GLN A 63 25.55 32.35 -7.21
N ALA A 64 26.49 31.74 -7.94
CA ALA A 64 26.68 32.06 -9.35
C ALA A 64 25.39 31.73 -10.09
N VAL A 65 24.89 32.69 -10.87
CA VAL A 65 23.69 32.49 -11.69
C VAL A 65 24.02 31.41 -12.72
N LEU A 66 23.24 30.33 -12.73
CA LEU A 66 23.40 29.24 -13.70
C LEU A 66 23.21 29.79 -15.12
N THR A 67 24.07 29.33 -16.05
CA THR A 67 23.83 29.55 -17.48
C THR A 67 22.59 28.78 -17.93
N ASP A 68 22.00 29.16 -19.06
CA ASP A 68 20.82 28.47 -19.58
C ASP A 68 21.12 26.98 -19.92
N GLU A 69 22.35 26.68 -20.33
CA GLU A 69 22.81 25.32 -20.57
C GLU A 69 22.89 24.51 -19.27
N GLN A 70 23.40 25.10 -18.17
CA GLN A 70 23.42 24.45 -16.85
C GLN A 70 22.01 24.24 -16.29
N LYS A 71 21.11 25.21 -16.52
CA LYS A 71 19.70 25.08 -16.15
C LYS A 71 19.05 23.89 -16.87
N GLN A 72 19.27 23.75 -18.17
CA GLN A 72 18.71 22.62 -18.91
C GLN A 72 19.28 21.28 -18.42
N GLN A 73 20.59 21.20 -18.17
CA GLN A 73 21.21 19.99 -17.60
C GLN A 73 20.61 19.61 -16.23
N HIS A 74 20.33 20.59 -15.39
CA HIS A 74 19.66 20.37 -14.10
C HIS A 74 18.22 19.89 -14.27
N ILE A 75 17.47 20.47 -15.20
CA ILE A 75 16.10 20.05 -15.52
C ILE A 75 16.10 18.60 -16.03
N ASP A 76 17.01 18.25 -16.94
CA ASP A 76 17.11 16.91 -17.50
C ASP A 76 17.47 15.87 -16.42
N LEU A 77 18.44 16.20 -15.55
CA LEU A 77 18.83 15.36 -14.40
C LEU A 77 17.65 15.13 -13.44
N ALA A 78 16.93 16.20 -13.06
CA ALA A 78 15.78 16.10 -12.17
C ALA A 78 14.64 15.30 -12.81
N THR A 79 14.34 15.54 -14.08
CA THR A 79 13.32 14.79 -14.82
C THR A 79 13.67 13.31 -14.87
N GLN A 80 14.93 12.97 -15.19
CA GLN A 80 15.39 11.59 -15.22
C GLN A 80 15.32 10.93 -13.84
N PHE A 81 15.73 11.64 -12.79
CA PHE A 81 15.64 11.19 -11.40
C PHE A 81 14.19 10.87 -11.02
N GLU A 82 13.26 11.81 -11.22
CA GLU A 82 11.85 11.66 -10.84
C GLU A 82 11.12 10.57 -11.62
N LEU A 83 11.44 10.41 -12.91
CA LEU A 83 10.87 9.33 -13.71
C LEU A 83 11.32 7.95 -13.18
N LYS A 84 12.61 7.78 -12.89
CA LYS A 84 13.16 6.53 -12.34
C LYS A 84 12.74 6.27 -10.90
N ALA A 85 12.55 7.31 -10.11
CA ALA A 85 12.16 7.20 -8.71
C ALA A 85 10.71 6.74 -8.59
N ARG A 86 9.80 7.29 -9.42
CA ARG A 86 8.35 7.14 -9.22
C ARG A 86 7.63 6.33 -10.29
N THR A 87 8.36 5.81 -11.28
CA THR A 87 7.83 4.85 -12.27
C THR A 87 8.45 3.48 -12.02
N TRP A 88 7.73 2.61 -11.33
CA TRP A 88 8.22 1.29 -10.93
C TRP A 88 7.06 0.31 -10.74
N GLY A 89 7.40 -0.99 -10.75
CA GLY A 89 6.43 -2.05 -10.45
C GLY A 89 5.34 -2.21 -11.51
N THR A 90 4.15 -2.61 -11.07
CA THR A 90 2.98 -2.77 -11.93
C THR A 90 2.48 -1.40 -12.40
N ASP A 91 2.26 -1.23 -13.71
CA ASP A 91 1.77 0.03 -14.27
C ASP A 91 0.33 0.29 -13.78
N PRO A 92 0.06 1.36 -13.01
CA PRO A 92 -1.28 1.71 -12.58
C PRO A 92 -2.22 2.08 -13.73
N GLY A 93 -1.68 2.36 -14.93
CA GLY A 93 -2.43 2.62 -16.17
C GLY A 93 -2.71 1.37 -17.00
N THR A 94 -2.50 0.16 -16.47
CA THR A 94 -2.85 -1.10 -17.15
C THR A 94 -4.32 -1.10 -17.60
N ASP A 95 -4.61 -1.61 -18.81
CA ASP A 95 -5.98 -1.72 -19.32
C ASP A 95 -6.76 -2.82 -18.59
N ILE A 96 -7.36 -2.44 -17.47
CA ILE A 96 -8.14 -3.33 -16.61
C ILE A 96 -9.41 -3.83 -17.32
N MET A 97 -9.97 -3.07 -18.26
CA MET A 97 -11.15 -3.52 -19.00
C MET A 97 -10.79 -4.67 -19.95
N GLY A 98 -9.63 -4.59 -20.60
CA GLY A 98 -9.10 -5.67 -21.43
C GLY A 98 -8.82 -6.98 -20.68
N LEU A 99 -8.64 -6.91 -19.36
CA LEU A 99 -8.45 -8.09 -18.49
C LEU A 99 -9.77 -8.77 -18.09
N SER A 100 -10.92 -8.12 -18.31
CA SER A 100 -12.22 -8.66 -17.94
C SER A 100 -12.52 -9.97 -18.67
N LYS A 101 -12.97 -10.97 -17.90
CA LYS A 101 -13.36 -12.34 -18.31
C LYS A 101 -12.26 -13.17 -18.95
N GLN A 102 -11.03 -12.68 -18.93
CA GLN A 102 -9.85 -13.47 -19.30
C GLN A 102 -9.63 -14.61 -18.30
N ASP A 103 -8.81 -15.58 -18.69
CA ASP A 103 -8.34 -16.63 -17.79
C ASP A 103 -7.64 -16.01 -16.56
N ALA A 104 -8.00 -16.50 -15.37
CA ALA A 104 -7.55 -15.92 -14.10
C ALA A 104 -6.04 -15.98 -13.93
N GLN A 105 -5.37 -17.04 -14.39
CA GLN A 105 -3.92 -17.13 -14.29
C GLN A 105 -3.25 -16.12 -15.22
N THR A 106 -3.77 -15.95 -16.43
CA THR A 106 -3.28 -14.94 -17.39
C THR A 106 -3.37 -13.53 -16.81
N VAL A 107 -4.44 -13.20 -16.08
CA VAL A 107 -4.60 -11.90 -15.40
C VAL A 107 -3.67 -11.77 -14.19
N VAL A 108 -3.50 -12.83 -13.41
CA VAL A 108 -2.55 -12.85 -12.29
C VAL A 108 -1.12 -12.59 -12.79
N ASP A 109 -0.72 -13.26 -13.88
CA ASP A 109 0.62 -13.13 -14.44
C ASP A 109 0.86 -11.74 -15.03
N SER A 110 -0.16 -11.12 -15.64
CA SER A 110 -0.04 -9.77 -16.22
C SER A 110 0.03 -8.65 -15.17
N LEU A 111 -0.60 -8.84 -14.01
CA LEU A 111 -0.62 -7.84 -12.94
C LEU A 111 0.58 -7.95 -12.00
N ARG A 112 1.23 -9.12 -11.92
CA ARG A 112 2.26 -9.38 -10.91
C ARG A 112 3.37 -8.34 -10.95
N THR A 113 3.73 -7.80 -9.77
CA THR A 113 4.87 -6.88 -9.67
C THR A 113 6.12 -7.55 -10.24
N PRO A 114 6.79 -6.93 -11.23
CA PRO A 114 8.04 -7.43 -11.77
C PRO A 114 9.14 -7.55 -10.70
N ASP A 115 10.20 -8.29 -11.02
CA ASP A 115 11.41 -8.31 -10.19
C ASP A 115 12.04 -6.91 -10.13
N PHE A 116 12.62 -6.58 -8.97
CA PHE A 116 13.36 -5.35 -8.80
C PHE A 116 14.79 -5.55 -9.30
N ASP A 117 15.19 -4.72 -10.25
CA ASP A 117 16.59 -4.56 -10.63
C ASP A 117 17.38 -3.79 -9.55
N ALA A 118 18.68 -3.59 -9.80
CA ALA A 118 19.49 -2.67 -9.01
C ALA A 118 18.87 -1.27 -8.96
N ASN A 119 19.10 -0.56 -7.86
CA ASN A 119 18.54 0.78 -7.64
C ASN A 119 18.84 1.71 -8.84
N PRO A 120 17.80 2.18 -9.58
CA PRO A 120 17.97 2.93 -10.81
C PRO A 120 18.48 4.37 -10.59
N LEU A 121 18.55 4.81 -9.33
CA LEU A 121 18.95 6.14 -8.90
C LEU A 121 20.44 6.24 -8.52
N ALA A 122 21.15 5.10 -8.42
CA ALA A 122 22.52 5.05 -7.91
C ALA A 122 23.49 6.02 -8.62
N ASP A 123 23.34 6.19 -9.93
CA ASP A 123 24.18 7.09 -10.72
C ASP A 123 23.74 8.57 -10.64
N LEU A 124 22.49 8.83 -10.25
CA LEU A 124 21.87 10.15 -10.25
C LEU A 124 22.03 10.89 -8.91
N ILE A 125 22.26 10.17 -7.83
CA ILE A 125 22.36 10.74 -6.48
C ILE A 125 23.82 10.89 -6.01
N GLY A 126 24.07 11.96 -5.27
CA GLY A 126 25.37 12.30 -4.66
C GLY A 126 25.50 11.87 -3.20
N PHE A 127 24.48 11.23 -2.64
CA PHE A 127 24.43 10.76 -1.25
C PHE A 127 24.28 9.24 -1.17
N THR A 128 24.64 8.69 -0.01
CA THR A 128 24.47 7.26 0.28
C THR A 128 23.08 7.00 0.84
N ILE A 129 22.45 5.93 0.38
CA ILE A 129 21.15 5.44 0.87
C ILE A 129 21.40 4.64 2.15
N ASP A 130 20.57 4.84 3.17
CA ASP A 130 20.65 4.07 4.41
C ASP A 130 20.27 2.59 4.15
N ALA A 131 20.97 1.66 4.80
CA ALA A 131 20.77 0.23 4.58
C ALA A 131 19.39 -0.29 5.05
N ASN A 132 18.67 0.50 5.83
CA ASN A 132 17.29 0.21 6.26
C ASN A 132 16.22 0.82 5.34
N GLU A 133 16.64 1.38 4.20
CA GLU A 133 15.78 2.03 3.22
C GLU A 133 15.71 1.21 1.94
N GLY A 134 14.56 1.28 1.29
CA GLY A 134 14.32 0.67 0.00
C GLY A 134 14.12 -0.86 -0.01
N PRO A 135 14.11 -1.47 -1.21
CA PRO A 135 13.60 -2.83 -1.39
C PRO A 135 14.46 -3.90 -0.70
N ASP A 136 15.76 -3.67 -0.56
CA ASP A 136 16.71 -4.62 0.03
C ASP A 136 16.89 -4.44 1.55
N ALA A 137 16.19 -3.48 2.16
CA ALA A 137 16.16 -3.30 3.60
C ALA A 137 15.61 -4.55 4.32
N PRO A 138 15.99 -4.82 5.58
CA PRO A 138 15.43 -5.91 6.37
C PRO A 138 13.90 -5.87 6.36
N SER A 139 13.26 -7.02 6.17
CA SER A 139 11.79 -7.06 6.18
C SER A 139 11.22 -6.71 7.55
N VAL A 140 9.94 -6.31 7.60
CA VAL A 140 9.22 -6.11 8.87
C VAL A 140 9.27 -7.36 9.77
N LEU A 141 9.37 -8.56 9.18
CA LEU A 141 9.49 -9.81 9.94
C LEU A 141 10.87 -9.89 10.62
N CYS A 142 11.92 -9.44 9.94
CA CYS A 142 13.26 -9.34 10.50
C CYS A 142 13.34 -8.28 11.60
N GLU A 143 12.76 -7.10 11.37
CA GLU A 143 12.70 -6.01 12.36
C GLU A 143 11.98 -6.43 13.65
N GLN A 144 10.92 -7.24 13.51
CA GLN A 144 10.17 -7.78 14.64
C GLN A 144 10.77 -9.06 15.24
N ASN A 145 11.95 -9.49 14.79
CA ASN A 145 12.63 -10.70 15.24
C ASN A 145 11.80 -12.00 15.06
N LEU A 146 10.92 -12.04 14.05
CA LEU A 146 10.15 -13.22 13.67
C LEU A 146 11.03 -14.17 12.84
N GLN A 147 11.88 -14.92 13.51
CA GLN A 147 12.98 -15.71 12.90
C GLN A 147 12.56 -16.55 11.68
N ASN A 148 11.46 -17.32 11.78
CA ASN A 148 10.99 -18.13 10.66
C ASN A 148 10.57 -17.28 9.46
N GLY A 149 9.78 -16.23 9.70
CA GLY A 149 9.34 -15.31 8.65
C GLY A 149 10.49 -14.52 8.02
N CYS A 150 11.41 -14.03 8.84
CA CYS A 150 12.62 -13.35 8.39
C CYS A 150 13.52 -14.25 7.53
N SER A 151 13.64 -15.54 7.88
CA SER A 151 14.43 -16.48 7.07
C SER A 151 13.83 -16.74 5.68
N GLN A 152 12.50 -16.64 5.56
CA GLN A 152 11.78 -16.86 4.31
C GLN A 152 11.71 -15.58 3.46
N TYR A 153 11.56 -14.43 4.11
CA TYR A 153 11.46 -13.11 3.49
C TYR A 153 12.44 -12.16 4.17
N PRO A 154 13.73 -12.22 3.81
CA PRO A 154 14.77 -11.44 4.49
C PRO A 154 14.68 -9.94 4.17
N THR A 155 14.16 -9.58 3.00
CA THR A 155 14.08 -8.19 2.55
C THR A 155 12.65 -7.69 2.43
N MET A 156 12.47 -6.36 2.41
CA MET A 156 11.17 -5.74 2.22
C MET A 156 10.51 -6.08 0.89
N LYS A 157 11.29 -6.18 -0.20
CA LYS A 157 10.76 -6.64 -1.50
C LYS A 157 10.28 -8.09 -1.45
N ASP A 158 11.02 -8.99 -0.78
CA ASP A 158 10.65 -10.40 -0.68
C ASP A 158 9.34 -10.54 0.09
N TRP A 159 9.22 -9.80 1.19
CA TRP A 159 8.03 -9.80 2.02
C TRP A 159 6.83 -9.21 1.28
N TRP A 160 6.92 -7.99 0.74
CA TRP A 160 5.80 -7.37 0.03
C TRP A 160 5.33 -8.16 -1.20
N ARG A 161 6.21 -8.87 -1.90
CA ARG A 161 5.81 -9.78 -2.99
C ARG A 161 5.06 -11.03 -2.53
N ALA A 162 5.23 -11.40 -1.26
CA ALA A 162 4.45 -12.46 -0.62
C ALA A 162 3.13 -11.93 -0.06
N GLU A 163 3.00 -10.62 0.18
CA GLU A 163 1.79 -10.00 0.73
C GLU A 163 0.89 -9.36 -0.34
N ALA A 164 1.44 -8.98 -1.50
CA ALA A 164 0.70 -8.35 -2.59
C ALA A 164 1.03 -8.98 -3.94
N LEU A 165 0.00 -9.18 -4.76
CA LEU A 165 0.16 -9.62 -6.15
C LEU A 165 0.83 -8.50 -6.95
N ALA A 166 0.32 -7.29 -6.81
CA ALA A 166 0.74 -6.12 -7.58
C ALA A 166 0.92 -4.91 -6.68
N SER A 167 1.96 -4.15 -6.95
CA SER A 167 2.33 -2.87 -6.37
C SER A 167 3.16 -2.11 -7.40
N GLY A 168 2.95 -0.81 -7.49
CA GLY A 168 3.68 0.05 -8.41
C GLY A 168 3.14 1.47 -8.44
N SER A 169 3.87 2.33 -9.12
CA SER A 169 3.47 3.73 -9.32
C SER A 169 3.95 4.25 -10.67
N LYS A 170 3.30 5.32 -11.13
CA LYS A 170 3.64 6.04 -12.36
C LYS A 170 3.11 7.46 -12.32
N TRP A 171 3.82 8.38 -12.94
CA TRP A 171 3.32 9.73 -13.21
C TRP A 171 2.09 9.70 -14.14
N THR A 172 0.99 10.30 -13.69
CA THR A 172 -0.19 10.56 -14.54
C THR A 172 -0.22 11.99 -15.05
N ASP A 173 0.47 12.89 -14.35
CA ASP A 173 0.73 14.27 -14.77
C ASP A 173 2.09 14.71 -14.24
N GLY A 174 3.01 15.14 -15.12
CA GLY A 174 4.39 15.49 -14.77
C GLY A 174 5.42 14.37 -15.05
N PRO A 175 6.64 14.45 -14.48
CA PRO A 175 7.09 15.49 -13.55
C PRO A 175 7.20 16.86 -14.22
N HIS A 176 6.63 17.89 -13.58
CA HIS A 176 6.78 19.28 -14.00
C HIS A 176 7.95 19.91 -13.25
N VAL A 177 9.02 20.23 -13.97
CA VAL A 177 10.30 20.65 -13.40
C VAL A 177 10.56 22.13 -13.67
N THR A 178 10.84 22.90 -12.63
CA THR A 178 11.23 24.31 -12.72
C THR A 178 12.47 24.60 -11.87
N ILE A 179 13.21 25.65 -12.21
CA ILE A 179 14.38 26.08 -11.44
C ILE A 179 14.06 27.38 -10.73
N ASN A 180 14.24 27.37 -9.41
CA ASN A 180 14.09 28.53 -8.54
C ASN A 180 15.31 29.47 -8.67
N ASP A 181 15.14 30.74 -8.25
CA ASP A 181 16.21 31.75 -8.29
C ASP A 181 17.47 31.35 -7.50
N ASN A 182 17.29 30.56 -6.44
CA ASN A 182 18.37 30.01 -5.61
C ASN A 182 19.02 28.75 -6.22
N SER A 183 18.75 28.44 -7.49
CA SER A 183 19.24 27.27 -8.23
C SER A 183 18.80 25.90 -7.69
N THR A 184 17.86 25.86 -6.74
CA THR A 184 17.12 24.62 -6.42
C THR A 184 16.11 24.30 -7.51
N ILE A 185 15.74 23.04 -7.62
CA ILE A 185 14.81 22.55 -8.61
C ILE A 185 13.50 22.22 -7.91
N HIS A 186 12.39 22.77 -8.39
CA HIS A 186 11.05 22.45 -7.90
C HIS A 186 10.38 21.47 -8.85
N VAL A 187 9.86 20.37 -8.29
CA VAL A 187 9.19 19.30 -9.03
C VAL A 187 7.76 19.18 -8.51
N THR A 188 6.80 19.18 -9.43
CA THR A 188 5.38 18.99 -9.11
C THR A 188 4.70 18.00 -10.06
N GLY A 189 3.54 17.52 -9.66
CA GLY A 189 2.64 16.73 -10.51
C GLY A 189 1.89 15.67 -9.71
N THR A 190 1.33 14.70 -10.42
CA THR A 190 0.53 13.62 -9.84
C THR A 190 1.12 12.26 -10.17
N VAL A 191 1.31 11.45 -9.14
CA VAL A 191 1.70 10.04 -9.27
C VAL A 191 0.51 9.17 -8.85
N ARG A 192 0.12 8.26 -9.74
CA ARG A 192 -0.86 7.21 -9.43
C ARG A 192 -0.12 5.98 -8.95
N THR A 193 -0.77 5.26 -8.04
CA THR A 193 -0.28 4.01 -7.48
C THR A 193 -1.32 2.92 -7.69
N ILE A 194 -0.87 1.67 -7.65
CA ILE A 194 -1.75 0.49 -7.69
C ILE A 194 -1.36 -0.48 -6.58
N LEU A 195 -2.34 -1.16 -5.98
CA LEU A 195 -2.16 -2.32 -5.12
C LEU A 195 -3.20 -3.38 -5.47
N VAL A 196 -2.76 -4.63 -5.57
CA VAL A 196 -3.65 -5.80 -5.73
C VAL A 196 -3.30 -6.83 -4.68
N GLN A 197 -4.30 -7.22 -3.89
CA GLN A 197 -4.24 -8.31 -2.93
C GLN A 197 -5.45 -9.23 -3.13
N ASP A 198 -5.42 -10.42 -2.54
CA ASP A 198 -6.50 -11.40 -2.59
C ASP A 198 -7.52 -11.21 -1.45
N THR A 199 -7.51 -10.06 -0.78
CA THR A 199 -8.39 -9.76 0.37
C THR A 199 -9.80 -9.33 -0.06
N ASP A 200 -10.00 -9.06 -1.35
CA ASP A 200 -11.28 -8.70 -1.98
C ASP A 200 -11.89 -9.87 -2.74
N THR A 201 -12.19 -10.96 -2.04
CA THR A 201 -12.70 -12.16 -2.68
C THR A 201 -14.21 -12.09 -2.88
N PHE A 202 -14.64 -12.00 -4.14
CA PHE A 202 -16.01 -12.32 -4.57
C PHE A 202 -15.95 -13.33 -5.72
N ASN A 203 -16.93 -14.22 -5.81
CA ASN A 203 -17.07 -15.09 -6.97
C ASN A 203 -18.55 -15.33 -7.30
N ASN A 204 -18.81 -15.60 -8.57
CA ASN A 204 -20.11 -15.98 -9.10
C ASN A 204 -19.91 -17.05 -10.18
N GLY A 205 -20.27 -18.30 -9.86
CA GLY A 205 -19.95 -19.44 -10.70
C GLY A 205 -18.45 -19.61 -10.91
N THR A 206 -18.03 -19.65 -12.18
CA THR A 206 -16.62 -19.76 -12.55
C THR A 206 -15.89 -18.42 -12.52
N TYR A 207 -16.59 -17.30 -12.36
CA TYR A 207 -15.97 -15.97 -12.34
C TYR A 207 -15.56 -15.58 -10.92
N TYR A 208 -14.34 -15.07 -10.77
CA TYR A 208 -13.77 -14.56 -9.53
C TYR A 208 -13.41 -13.08 -9.70
N ALA A 209 -13.46 -12.32 -8.62
CA ALA A 209 -13.03 -10.93 -8.60
C ALA A 209 -11.53 -10.82 -8.35
N ILE A 210 -10.87 -10.01 -9.17
CA ILE A 210 -9.61 -9.35 -8.83
C ILE A 210 -9.95 -7.87 -8.71
N THR A 211 -9.60 -7.25 -7.59
CA THR A 211 -9.99 -5.87 -7.29
C THR A 211 -8.76 -5.01 -7.01
N PRO A 212 -8.11 -4.46 -8.04
CA PRO A 212 -7.05 -3.51 -7.81
C PRO A 212 -7.59 -2.25 -7.13
N ALA A 213 -6.75 -1.64 -6.31
CA ALA A 213 -6.96 -0.33 -5.72
C ALA A 213 -5.97 0.68 -6.32
N TRP A 214 -6.43 1.89 -6.60
CA TRP A 214 -5.63 3.00 -7.08
C TRP A 214 -5.75 4.22 -6.20
N ARG A 215 -4.68 4.99 -6.12
CA ARG A 215 -4.72 6.30 -5.50
C ARG A 215 -3.72 7.25 -6.16
N ASP A 216 -4.17 8.48 -6.33
CA ASP A 216 -3.37 9.60 -6.82
C ASP A 216 -2.76 10.36 -5.65
N TYR A 217 -1.48 10.74 -5.81
CA TYR A 217 -0.70 11.48 -4.83
C TYR A 217 -0.10 12.70 -5.48
N GLN A 218 -0.20 13.83 -4.79
CA GLN A 218 0.42 15.08 -5.22
C GLN A 218 1.88 15.09 -4.79
N ILE A 219 2.77 15.29 -5.77
CA ILE A 219 4.21 15.45 -5.56
C ILE A 219 4.52 16.94 -5.53
N ASP A 220 5.33 17.34 -4.55
CA ASP A 220 5.83 18.69 -4.35
C ASP A 220 7.19 18.57 -3.67
N ASP A 221 8.24 18.50 -4.50
CA ASP A 221 9.62 18.27 -4.06
C ASP A 221 10.52 19.44 -4.45
N THR A 222 11.51 19.69 -3.59
CA THR A 222 12.63 20.57 -3.90
C THR A 222 13.92 19.77 -3.92
N LEU A 223 14.58 19.73 -5.08
CA LEU A 223 15.86 19.06 -5.29
C LEU A 223 17.01 20.05 -5.27
N THR A 224 18.16 19.61 -4.79
CA THR A 224 19.44 20.33 -4.90
C THR A 224 20.41 19.52 -5.74
N VAL A 225 21.13 20.19 -6.64
CA VAL A 225 22.18 19.57 -7.47
C VAL A 225 23.55 20.05 -7.00
N GLU A 226 24.46 19.11 -6.75
CA GLU A 226 25.87 19.38 -6.51
C GLU A 226 26.72 18.37 -7.31
N ASN A 227 27.79 18.84 -7.94
CA ASN A 227 28.70 18.00 -8.74
C ASN A 227 27.97 17.15 -9.81
N GLY A 228 26.92 17.70 -10.42
CA GLY A 228 26.14 17.02 -11.46
C GLY A 228 25.24 15.89 -10.95
N LYS A 229 24.99 15.81 -9.63
CA LYS A 229 24.13 14.81 -9.00
C LYS A 229 23.12 15.44 -8.05
N ILE A 230 21.98 14.76 -7.84
CA ILE A 230 21.01 15.13 -6.81
C ILE A 230 21.67 14.92 -5.44
N SER A 231 21.93 16.00 -4.71
CA SER A 231 22.59 15.96 -3.40
C SER A 231 21.62 16.02 -2.23
N ARG A 232 20.39 16.52 -2.46
CA ARG A 232 19.35 16.65 -1.45
C ARG A 232 17.97 16.63 -2.08
N ILE A 233 17.02 16.03 -1.38
CA ILE A 233 15.60 15.99 -1.69
C ILE A 233 14.85 16.53 -0.47
N LEU A 234 13.90 17.41 -0.70
CA LEU A 234 12.98 17.91 0.32
C LEU A 234 11.56 17.78 -0.18
N SER A 235 10.82 16.83 0.37
CA SER A 235 9.42 16.60 0.04
C SER A 235 8.51 17.41 0.95
N SER A 236 7.70 18.26 0.33
CA SER A 236 6.59 18.98 0.97
C SER A 236 5.25 18.29 0.69
N GLY A 237 5.19 17.49 -0.37
CA GLY A 237 4.06 16.65 -0.74
C GLY A 237 4.12 15.23 -0.16
N SER A 238 3.43 14.30 -0.82
CA SER A 238 3.40 12.89 -0.40
C SER A 238 4.73 12.20 -0.67
N ASN A 239 5.25 11.45 0.30
CA ASN A 239 6.55 10.78 0.18
C ASN A 239 6.55 9.37 0.79
N ASP A 240 5.41 8.67 0.69
CA ASP A 240 5.33 7.29 1.11
C ASP A 240 6.21 6.38 0.23
N TRP A 241 6.67 5.25 0.79
CA TRP A 241 7.64 4.38 0.10
C TRP A 241 7.17 3.90 -1.26
N TRP A 242 5.87 3.68 -1.47
CA TRP A 242 5.35 3.22 -2.75
C TRP A 242 5.38 4.31 -3.84
N LEU A 243 5.68 5.56 -3.49
CA LEU A 243 5.89 6.66 -4.44
C LEU A 243 7.36 6.82 -4.82
N ASN A 244 8.28 6.37 -3.96
CA ASN A 244 9.71 6.35 -4.21
C ASN A 244 10.34 5.18 -3.43
N PRO A 245 10.27 3.96 -3.96
CA PRO A 245 10.61 2.75 -3.22
C PRO A 245 12.10 2.62 -2.98
N TRP A 246 12.92 3.50 -3.54
CA TRP A 246 14.37 3.36 -3.56
C TRP A 246 15.05 4.11 -2.42
N LEU A 247 14.40 5.15 -1.89
CA LEU A 247 14.98 6.08 -0.93
C LEU A 247 14.21 6.15 0.40
N GLU A 248 13.10 5.42 0.50
CA GLU A 248 12.15 5.50 1.60
C GLU A 248 12.00 4.19 2.36
N HIS A 249 11.52 4.30 3.59
CA HIS A 249 11.44 3.16 4.50
C HIS A 249 10.15 2.43 4.21
N TRP A 250 10.30 1.23 3.68
CA TRP A 250 9.14 0.40 3.40
C TRP A 250 8.44 0.09 4.73
N ASN A 251 7.12 0.10 4.72
CA ASN A 251 6.32 -0.19 5.90
C ASN A 251 4.97 -0.77 5.46
N THR A 252 4.11 -1.08 6.42
CA THR A 252 2.83 -1.77 6.20
C THR A 252 1.68 -0.84 5.78
N ARG A 253 1.90 0.47 5.59
CA ARG A 253 0.80 1.45 5.47
C ARG A 253 0.16 1.51 4.09
N MET A 254 0.75 0.91 3.06
CA MET A 254 0.25 1.02 1.68
C MET A 254 -1.20 0.53 1.58
N ALA A 255 -1.53 -0.62 2.17
CA ALA A 255 -2.88 -1.18 2.13
C ALA A 255 -3.91 -0.27 2.80
N ASP A 256 -3.61 0.30 3.97
CA ASP A 256 -4.50 1.25 4.64
C ASP A 256 -4.67 2.55 3.83
N SER A 257 -3.60 3.01 3.18
CA SER A 257 -3.66 4.20 2.32
C SER A 257 -4.53 3.96 1.08
N LEU A 258 -4.39 2.80 0.43
CA LEU A 258 -5.14 2.46 -0.78
C LEU A 258 -6.54 1.91 -0.49
N ALA A 259 -6.87 1.54 0.74
CA ALA A 259 -8.21 1.06 1.11
C ALA A 259 -9.32 2.09 0.86
N ASN A 260 -8.98 3.38 0.84
CA ASN A 260 -9.91 4.47 0.49
C ASN A 260 -9.69 5.01 -0.94
N GLY A 261 -8.88 4.31 -1.73
CA GLY A 261 -8.63 4.64 -3.14
C GLY A 261 -9.80 4.26 -4.05
N GLU A 262 -9.64 4.56 -5.33
CA GLU A 262 -10.49 4.04 -6.40
C GLU A 262 -10.32 2.52 -6.47
N ARG A 263 -11.41 1.77 -6.63
CA ARG A 263 -11.37 0.31 -6.73
C ARG A 263 -12.31 -0.14 -7.82
N LYS A 264 -11.89 -1.13 -8.60
CA LYS A 264 -12.70 -1.70 -9.68
C LYS A 264 -12.62 -3.21 -9.62
N SER A 265 -13.78 -3.85 -9.54
CA SER A 265 -13.87 -5.31 -9.50
C SER A 265 -13.83 -5.86 -10.92
N VAL A 266 -12.81 -6.66 -11.21
CA VAL A 266 -12.56 -7.26 -12.51
C VAL A 266 -12.95 -8.74 -12.44
N PRO A 267 -13.99 -9.17 -13.16
CA PRO A 267 -14.30 -10.58 -13.23
C PRO A 267 -13.24 -11.30 -14.07
N VAL A 268 -12.71 -12.41 -13.56
CA VAL A 268 -11.78 -13.30 -14.28
C VAL A 268 -12.32 -14.72 -14.24
N ASN A 269 -12.01 -15.52 -15.26
CA ASN A 269 -12.51 -16.89 -15.36
C ASN A 269 -11.57 -17.87 -14.66
N GLY A 270 -12.09 -18.62 -13.69
CA GLY A 270 -11.31 -19.52 -12.83
C GLY A 270 -10.86 -18.86 -11.53
N LYS A 271 -10.47 -19.67 -10.56
CA LYS A 271 -9.97 -19.18 -9.27
C LYS A 271 -8.55 -18.62 -9.45
N PRO A 272 -8.27 -17.35 -9.13
CA PRO A 272 -6.93 -16.79 -9.26
C PRO A 272 -5.98 -17.42 -8.22
N ALA A 273 -4.83 -17.90 -8.69
CA ALA A 273 -3.75 -18.38 -7.83
C ALA A 273 -2.72 -17.26 -7.61
N MET A 274 -3.02 -16.35 -6.68
CA MET A 274 -2.13 -15.22 -6.38
C MET A 274 -0.89 -15.59 -5.56
N ASN A 275 -0.86 -16.79 -4.96
CA ASN A 275 0.29 -17.31 -4.19
C ASN A 275 0.79 -16.35 -3.09
N LEU A 276 -0.15 -15.70 -2.39
CA LEU A 276 0.14 -14.79 -1.27
C LEU A 276 0.18 -15.56 0.06
N SER A 277 0.94 -15.06 1.03
CA SER A 277 1.24 -15.76 2.28
C SER A 277 0.56 -15.17 3.52
N HIS A 278 0.28 -13.86 3.57
CA HIS A 278 -0.42 -13.20 4.68
C HIS A 278 0.15 -13.51 6.06
N TYR A 279 1.44 -13.24 6.26
CA TYR A 279 2.03 -13.38 7.59
C TYR A 279 1.36 -12.40 8.54
N GLY A 280 0.90 -12.80 9.74
CA GLY A 280 -0.06 -12.06 10.60
C GLY A 280 0.17 -10.58 10.97
N VAL A 281 1.24 -9.96 10.48
CA VAL A 281 1.46 -8.49 10.42
C VAL A 281 1.12 -7.90 9.04
N ALA A 282 0.51 -8.71 8.17
CA ALA A 282 0.29 -8.44 6.77
C ALA A 282 -0.60 -7.20 6.61
N PRO A 283 -0.19 -6.27 5.73
CA PRO A 283 -1.01 -5.14 5.39
C PRO A 283 -2.17 -5.68 4.55
N MET A 284 -3.39 -5.63 5.06
CA MET A 284 -4.55 -6.15 4.34
C MET A 284 -5.40 -5.02 3.79
N LEU A 285 -5.53 -4.98 2.47
CA LEU A 285 -6.47 -4.11 1.79
C LEU A 285 -7.88 -4.56 2.20
N LYS A 286 -8.60 -3.75 2.96
CA LYS A 286 -9.90 -4.18 3.51
C LYS A 286 -10.90 -4.35 2.38
N GLY A 287 -11.42 -5.56 2.21
CA GLY A 287 -12.44 -5.82 1.20
C GLY A 287 -13.85 -5.49 1.61
N PRO A 288 -14.76 -5.34 0.62
CA PRO A 288 -16.19 -5.38 0.88
C PRO A 288 -16.57 -6.81 1.29
N ALA A 289 -17.31 -6.97 2.39
CA ALA A 289 -17.70 -8.29 2.90
C ALA A 289 -18.93 -8.87 2.18
N THR A 290 -19.70 -8.04 1.47
CA THR A 290 -20.93 -8.41 0.77
C THR A 290 -21.13 -7.57 -0.49
N GLN A 291 -22.06 -7.99 -1.37
CA GLN A 291 -22.53 -7.16 -2.49
C GLN A 291 -23.21 -5.85 -2.03
N GLY A 292 -23.68 -5.77 -0.78
CA GLY A 292 -24.28 -4.56 -0.21
C GLY A 292 -23.24 -3.56 0.36
N ASP A 293 -22.03 -4.01 0.67
CA ASP A 293 -20.91 -3.13 1.06
C ASP A 293 -20.35 -2.33 -0.14
N LEU A 294 -20.90 -2.59 -1.34
CA LEU A 294 -20.51 -2.05 -2.63
C LEU A 294 -21.17 -0.71 -2.96
N ASP A 295 -22.07 -0.19 -2.14
CA ASP A 295 -22.86 1.03 -2.38
C ASP A 295 -22.04 2.34 -2.28
N GLY A 296 -20.84 2.36 -2.86
CA GLY A 296 -20.12 3.59 -3.20
C GLY A 296 -18.59 3.50 -3.26
N LYS A 297 -17.97 2.35 -2.98
CA LYS A 297 -16.50 2.25 -2.86
C LYS A 297 -15.79 1.40 -3.92
N VAL A 298 -16.49 0.51 -4.61
CA VAL A 298 -15.90 -0.35 -5.65
C VAL A 298 -16.79 -0.29 -6.88
N ASP A 299 -16.20 -0.07 -8.06
CA ASP A 299 -16.88 -0.11 -9.35
C ASP A 299 -17.09 -1.57 -9.81
N TRP A 300 -18.34 -1.98 -9.98
CA TRP A 300 -18.75 -3.32 -10.44
C TRP A 300 -19.31 -3.33 -11.87
N SER A 301 -19.13 -2.24 -12.63
CA SER A 301 -19.67 -2.11 -13.99
C SER A 301 -19.33 -3.29 -14.91
N LEU A 302 -18.16 -3.91 -14.71
CA LEU A 302 -17.68 -5.06 -15.51
C LEU A 302 -18.43 -6.38 -15.23
N TRP A 303 -19.26 -6.44 -14.19
CA TRP A 303 -20.03 -7.63 -13.81
C TRP A 303 -21.47 -7.62 -14.33
N SER A 304 -21.91 -6.51 -14.94
CA SER A 304 -23.32 -6.27 -15.28
C SER A 304 -23.95 -7.29 -16.24
N ASP A 305 -23.15 -7.96 -17.06
CA ASP A 305 -23.60 -8.97 -18.03
C ASP A 305 -23.20 -10.40 -17.64
N ILE A 306 -22.64 -10.59 -16.44
CA ILE A 306 -22.41 -11.92 -15.87
C ILE A 306 -23.69 -12.33 -15.14
N PRO A 307 -24.41 -13.37 -15.61
CA PRO A 307 -25.62 -13.83 -14.96
C PRO A 307 -25.30 -14.19 -13.50
N MET A 308 -25.98 -13.57 -12.55
CA MET A 308 -25.90 -13.98 -11.16
C MET A 308 -26.40 -15.41 -11.06
N GLN A 309 -25.55 -16.34 -10.61
CA GLN A 309 -26.03 -17.65 -10.23
C GLN A 309 -26.99 -17.45 -9.07
N ALA A 310 -28.21 -17.98 -9.23
CA ALA A 310 -29.13 -18.09 -8.10
C ALA A 310 -28.41 -18.82 -6.96
N PRO A 311 -28.62 -18.42 -5.70
CA PRO A 311 -28.08 -19.17 -4.56
C PRO A 311 -28.43 -20.64 -4.75
N ASN A 312 -27.40 -21.47 -4.75
CA ASN A 312 -27.37 -22.90 -5.08
C ASN A 312 -28.76 -23.51 -5.33
N SER A 313 -29.19 -23.49 -6.59
CA SER A 313 -30.49 -24.03 -7.02
C SER A 313 -30.70 -25.50 -6.66
N GLU A 314 -29.65 -26.22 -6.24
CA GLU A 314 -29.75 -27.59 -5.74
C GLU A 314 -30.42 -27.65 -4.36
N LEU A 315 -30.10 -26.73 -3.44
CA LEU A 315 -30.76 -26.68 -2.13
C LEU A 315 -32.18 -26.15 -2.27
N ASP A 316 -32.40 -25.16 -3.14
CA ASP A 316 -33.75 -24.67 -3.45
C ASP A 316 -34.58 -25.72 -4.19
N ALA A 317 -34.00 -26.46 -5.15
CA ALA A 317 -34.70 -27.55 -5.82
C ALA A 317 -35.00 -28.70 -4.85
N LEU A 318 -34.06 -29.09 -3.98
CA LEU A 318 -34.29 -30.11 -2.95
C LEU A 318 -35.30 -29.65 -1.91
N THR A 319 -35.33 -28.36 -1.56
CA THR A 319 -36.31 -27.77 -0.63
C THR A 319 -37.69 -27.68 -1.28
N GLN A 320 -37.78 -27.26 -2.54
CA GLN A 320 -39.04 -27.26 -3.30
C GLN A 320 -39.57 -28.67 -3.55
N GLU A 321 -38.69 -29.65 -3.86
CA GLU A 321 -39.06 -31.05 -4.02
C GLU A 321 -39.48 -31.69 -2.69
N CYS A 322 -38.82 -31.30 -1.58
CA CYS A 322 -39.20 -31.70 -0.22
C CYS A 322 -40.55 -31.10 0.20
N ILE A 323 -40.79 -29.80 -0.02
CA ILE A 323 -42.08 -29.15 0.25
C ILE A 323 -43.19 -29.76 -0.61
N ALA A 324 -42.92 -30.00 -1.90
CA ALA A 324 -43.90 -30.64 -2.80
C ALA A 324 -44.26 -32.08 -2.38
N LYS A 325 -43.32 -32.80 -1.75
CA LYS A 325 -43.50 -34.21 -1.36
C LYS A 325 -43.97 -34.41 0.09
N TYR A 326 -43.60 -33.51 1.00
CA TYR A 326 -43.78 -33.66 2.44
C TYR A 326 -44.48 -32.48 3.12
N GLY A 327 -44.76 -31.38 2.40
CA GLY A 327 -45.44 -30.20 2.93
C GLY A 327 -44.75 -29.66 4.19
N ASP A 328 -45.55 -29.38 5.22
CA ASP A 328 -45.13 -28.84 6.52
C ASP A 328 -44.19 -29.77 7.33
N GLN A 329 -43.92 -30.98 6.84
CA GLN A 329 -42.99 -31.92 7.46
C GLN A 329 -41.56 -31.80 6.90
N CYS A 330 -41.31 -30.89 5.97
CA CYS A 330 -39.96 -30.63 5.48
C CYS A 330 -39.13 -29.93 6.59
N PRO A 331 -37.99 -30.51 7.04
CA PRO A 331 -37.21 -29.97 8.16
C PRO A 331 -36.45 -28.67 7.84
N TYR A 332 -36.58 -28.16 6.61
CA TYR A 332 -35.92 -26.96 6.09
C TYR A 332 -36.92 -25.85 5.68
N ALA A 333 -38.22 -26.03 5.95
CA ALA A 333 -39.27 -25.05 5.67
C ALA A 333 -39.39 -23.95 6.74
#